data_AF-A0A8U0UIT0-F1
#
_entry.id   AF-A0A8U0UIT0-F1
#
_cell.length_a   1.000
_cell.length_b   1.000
_cell.length_c   1.000
_cell.angle_alpha   90.00
_cell.angle_beta   90.00
_cell.angle_gamma   90.00
#
_symmetry.space_group_name_H-M   'P 1'
#
loop_
_entity.id
_entity.type
_entity.pdbx_description
1 polymer ?
#
loop_
_entity_poly.entity_id
_entity_poly.type
_entity_poly.pdbx_seq_one_letter_code
_entity_poly.pdbx_strand_id
1 'polypeptide(L)'
;MSIVFRNANGWLLDACSLVDKGVQLCNVTSERKAASGKSYFKCYFKHECFQILKSHVSVKSSCTVTTNDSAVSDAALQRSENKTTVDCKPSKKRKRKRNDLNQGEIDSLAFHHKIRSAILEGTKSLVDAGLSCEYLSEVNNAREDPLPSQECNLAALCDMAKELPLVSEHGEDPVQFIESEDGCSTTHLDLFTQITENRMDFAMEVTLMGEKYIIPPRCAFLLSDFARMQPLVGYGKFFDLIVLDPPWENKSVKRSGRYSFLPSSQLKRLPVPLLASTGCVVVTWVTNRPSHLRFVRDELYPHWGVEVLAEWFWVKVTRSGEYVFPLDSPHKKPYEVLVLGRYRGCGHHSHSSLRKTELPMEEQRVIVSVPSALHSHKPSLSEVLRPYVGADARCLELFARSLQPGWTSWGNEVIKFQHVSYYTVEPTDEPTDTATGSLHGESSPHFSLPPPTPD
;
A
#
# COMPACT_ATOMS: atom_id res chain seq x y z
N MET A 1 1.68 3.30 17.12
CA MET A 1 1.18 2.03 16.52
C MET A 1 0.49 2.39 15.21
N SER A 2 0.43 1.50 14.20
CA SER A 2 -0.26 1.89 12.95
C SER A 2 -1.76 1.88 13.09
N ILE A 3 -2.30 1.05 14.00
CA ILE A 3 -3.71 1.09 14.38
C ILE A 3 -3.92 2.24 15.39
N VAL A 4 -4.64 3.28 14.97
CA VAL A 4 -5.08 4.39 15.84
C VAL A 4 -6.25 3.94 16.70
N PHE A 5 -7.22 3.26 16.08
CA PHE A 5 -8.41 2.76 16.75
C PHE A 5 -8.90 1.47 16.08
N ARG A 6 -9.51 0.59 16.87
CA ARG A 6 -10.15 -0.64 16.38
C ARG A 6 -11.45 -0.90 17.12
N ASN A 7 -12.44 -1.43 16.40
CA ASN A 7 -13.70 -1.87 16.97
C ASN A 7 -14.22 -3.10 16.20
N ALA A 8 -15.45 -3.50 16.49
CA ALA A 8 -16.11 -4.61 15.80
C ALA A 8 -16.44 -4.34 14.32
N ASN A 9 -16.25 -3.12 13.79
CA ASN A 9 -16.46 -2.81 12.37
C ASN A 9 -15.15 -2.79 11.57
N GLY A 10 -14.02 -2.55 12.25
CA GLY A 10 -12.68 -2.65 11.67
C GLY A 10 -11.68 -1.71 12.31
N TRP A 11 -10.89 -1.01 11.49
CA TRP A 11 -9.67 -0.31 11.94
C TRP A 11 -9.55 1.10 11.35
N LEU A 12 -9.12 2.06 12.17
CA LEU A 12 -8.57 3.34 11.73
C LEU A 12 -7.05 3.25 11.75
N LEU A 13 -6.41 3.50 10.61
CA LEU A 13 -4.97 3.37 10.44
C LEU A 13 -4.28 4.72 10.22
N ASP A 14 -3.13 4.86 10.88
CA ASP A 14 -2.11 5.83 10.55
C ASP A 14 -1.02 5.18 9.67
N ALA A 15 -1.17 5.37 8.37
CA ALA A 15 -0.29 4.77 7.38
C ALA A 15 1.13 5.37 7.42
N CYS A 16 1.30 6.65 7.77
CA CYS A 16 2.60 7.30 7.79
C CYS A 16 3.46 6.79 8.96
N SER A 17 2.89 6.79 10.17
CA SER A 17 3.58 6.34 11.38
C SER A 17 4.15 4.93 11.30
N LEU A 18 3.54 4.05 10.49
CA LEU A 18 4.07 2.70 10.30
C LEU A 18 5.32 2.67 9.42
N VAL A 19 5.35 3.49 8.38
CA VAL A 19 6.53 3.63 7.52
C VAL A 19 7.67 4.18 8.37
N ASP A 20 7.42 5.22 9.16
CA ASP A 20 8.41 5.88 10.02
C ASP A 20 9.05 4.92 11.03
N LYS A 21 8.25 4.06 11.68
CA LYS A 21 8.78 3.02 12.57
C LYS A 21 9.82 2.12 11.90
N GLY A 22 9.63 1.82 10.62
CA GLY A 22 10.54 0.98 9.85
C GLY A 22 11.84 1.66 9.47
N VAL A 23 11.89 2.99 9.52
CA VAL A 23 13.02 3.78 9.05
C VAL A 23 13.50 4.78 10.12
N GLN A 24 13.15 4.60 11.39
CA GLN A 24 13.46 5.62 12.40
C GLN A 24 14.97 5.68 12.72
N LEU A 25 15.70 4.58 12.58
CA LEU A 25 17.14 4.52 12.79
C LEU A 25 17.81 4.00 11.51
N CYS A 26 18.58 4.86 10.87
CA CYS A 26 19.18 4.64 9.55
C CYS A 26 20.70 4.68 9.68
N ASN A 27 21.40 3.62 9.26
CA ASN A 27 22.87 3.61 9.17
C ASN A 27 23.33 4.30 7.89
N VAL A 28 24.45 5.01 7.99
CA VAL A 28 24.96 5.96 7.00
C VAL A 28 25.96 5.30 6.06
N THR A 29 25.95 5.69 4.79
CA THR A 29 26.98 5.38 3.78
C THR A 29 28.35 5.99 4.15
N SER A 30 29.45 5.37 3.72
CA SER A 30 30.82 5.88 4.01
C SER A 30 31.02 7.36 3.64
N GLU A 31 30.38 7.86 2.58
CA GLU A 31 30.42 9.26 2.15
C GLU A 31 29.82 10.25 3.17
N ARG A 32 28.61 9.96 3.66
CA ARG A 32 27.98 10.82 4.69
C ARG A 32 28.63 10.64 6.05
N LYS A 33 29.19 9.46 6.35
CA LYS A 33 30.00 9.23 7.56
C LYS A 33 31.24 10.13 7.54
N ALA A 34 31.91 10.26 6.38
CA ALA A 34 33.04 11.18 6.21
C ALA A 34 32.65 12.67 6.33
N ALA A 35 31.45 13.05 5.89
CA ALA A 35 30.97 14.43 5.94
C ALA A 35 30.40 14.87 7.30
N SER A 36 29.75 13.96 8.04
CA SER A 36 29.03 14.28 9.28
C SER A 36 29.72 13.78 10.56
N GLY A 37 30.66 12.85 10.45
CA GLY A 37 31.30 12.17 11.59
C GLY A 37 30.38 11.20 12.35
N LYS A 38 29.10 11.06 11.96
CA LYS A 38 28.10 10.22 12.65
C LYS A 38 27.76 8.97 11.84
N SER A 39 27.57 7.85 12.54
CA SER A 39 27.22 6.55 11.93
C SER A 39 25.71 6.36 11.72
N TYR A 40 24.85 7.18 12.35
CA TYR A 40 23.39 7.01 12.30
C TYR A 40 22.66 8.35 12.07
N PHE A 41 21.47 8.27 11.49
CA PHE A 41 20.52 9.37 11.37
C PHE A 41 19.09 8.88 11.58
N LYS A 42 18.19 9.80 11.92
CA LYS A 42 16.76 9.52 11.93
C LYS A 42 16.18 9.89 10.58
N CYS A 43 15.38 8.99 10.01
CA CYS A 43 14.67 9.27 8.79
C CYS A 43 13.16 9.10 8.97
N TYR A 44 12.40 10.01 8.36
CA TYR A 44 10.94 10.03 8.42
C TYR A 44 10.39 10.15 7.02
N PHE A 45 9.33 9.43 6.72
CA PHE A 45 8.60 9.59 5.48
C PHE A 45 7.91 10.96 5.49
N LYS A 46 7.92 11.62 4.34
CA LYS A 46 7.29 12.94 4.16
C LYS A 46 5.80 12.89 4.48
N HIS A 47 5.44 13.35 5.68
CA HIS A 47 4.08 13.36 6.21
C HIS A 47 3.10 14.14 5.33
N GLU A 48 3.59 15.10 4.54
CA GLU A 48 2.87 15.87 3.52
C GLU A 48 2.18 14.94 2.52
N CYS A 49 2.76 13.76 2.26
CA CYS A 49 2.15 12.75 1.40
C CYS A 49 0.82 12.21 1.97
N PHE A 50 0.54 12.37 3.26
CA PHE A 50 -0.67 11.89 3.92
C PHE A 50 -1.59 13.02 4.40
N GLN A 51 -1.43 14.23 3.86
CA GLN A 51 -2.25 15.40 4.20
C GLN A 51 -3.35 15.68 3.15
N ILE A 52 -4.31 14.77 3.01
CA ILE A 52 -5.45 15.00 2.10
C ILE A 52 -6.50 15.85 2.81
N LEU A 53 -6.58 17.14 2.43
CA LEU A 53 -7.46 18.13 3.08
C LEU A 53 -8.80 18.35 2.35
N LYS A 54 -8.84 18.13 1.03
CA LYS A 54 -10.01 18.46 0.19
C LYS A 54 -10.78 17.21 -0.21
N SER A 55 -12.06 17.17 0.13
CA SER A 55 -13.00 16.25 -0.51
C SER A 55 -13.32 16.74 -1.94
N HIS A 56 -13.32 15.82 -2.91
CA HIS A 56 -13.75 16.13 -4.27
C HIS A 56 -15.29 16.03 -4.38
N VAL A 57 -16.00 16.91 -3.67
CA VAL A 57 -17.44 17.09 -3.85
C VAL A 57 -17.66 17.86 -5.15
N SER A 58 -18.28 17.25 -6.15
CA SER A 58 -18.66 17.96 -7.37
C SER A 58 -19.80 18.93 -7.05
N VAL A 59 -19.48 20.21 -6.78
CA VAL A 59 -20.47 21.29 -6.79
C VAL A 59 -20.84 21.57 -8.24
N LYS A 60 -21.78 20.80 -8.78
CA LYS A 60 -22.64 21.20 -9.90
C LYS A 60 -24.05 20.66 -9.66
N SER A 61 -24.73 21.26 -8.70
CA SER A 61 -26.19 21.23 -8.59
C SER A 61 -26.69 22.61 -8.19
N SER A 62 -26.90 23.46 -9.20
CA SER A 62 -27.80 24.60 -9.10
C SER A 62 -28.60 24.66 -10.40
N CYS A 63 -29.52 23.72 -10.56
CA CYS A 63 -30.67 23.92 -11.43
C CYS A 63 -31.82 24.34 -10.54
N THR A 64 -31.87 25.63 -10.22
CA THR A 64 -33.09 26.27 -9.75
C THR A 64 -34.12 26.16 -10.87
N VAL A 65 -35.18 25.42 -10.60
CA VAL A 65 -36.40 25.42 -11.40
C VAL A 65 -37.03 26.79 -11.23
N THR A 66 -37.00 27.60 -12.30
CA THR A 66 -37.91 28.73 -12.45
C THR A 66 -38.68 28.55 -13.74
N THR A 67 -39.98 28.60 -13.57
CA THR A 67 -41.08 28.37 -14.51
C THR A 67 -41.05 29.31 -15.70
N ASN A 68 -41.60 28.81 -16.82
CA ASN A 68 -41.83 29.49 -18.09
C ASN A 68 -42.48 30.88 -17.94
N ASP A 69 -42.13 31.80 -18.85
CA ASP A 69 -43.12 32.51 -19.67
C ASP A 69 -42.49 33.20 -20.91
N SER A 70 -43.38 33.55 -21.82
CA SER A 70 -43.28 33.64 -23.29
C SER A 70 -42.83 35.01 -23.86
N ALA A 71 -42.67 35.05 -25.20
CA ALA A 71 -42.68 36.21 -26.15
C ALA A 71 -41.30 36.62 -26.75
N VAL A 72 -40.97 36.40 -28.03
CA VAL A 72 -41.41 37.00 -29.34
C VAL A 72 -40.48 38.14 -29.85
N SER A 73 -40.07 37.96 -31.12
CA SER A 73 -39.68 38.91 -32.20
C SER A 73 -38.32 39.65 -32.27
N ASP A 74 -37.63 39.38 -33.38
CA ASP A 74 -37.00 40.26 -34.40
C ASP A 74 -36.22 41.54 -34.03
N ALA A 75 -34.99 41.64 -34.57
CA ALA A 75 -34.63 42.57 -35.66
C ALA A 75 -33.12 42.60 -35.94
N ALA A 76 -32.78 42.73 -37.22
CA ALA A 76 -31.43 42.81 -37.79
C ALA A 76 -30.79 44.21 -37.69
N LEU A 77 -29.45 44.31 -37.66
CA LEU A 77 -28.63 45.05 -38.65
C LEU A 77 -27.11 45.11 -38.32
N GLN A 78 -26.36 45.09 -39.42
CA GLN A 78 -24.91 45.24 -39.71
C GLN A 78 -24.21 46.38 -38.91
N ARG A 79 -22.87 46.47 -38.72
CA ARG A 79 -21.74 46.28 -39.65
C ARG A 79 -20.37 46.45 -38.91
N SER A 80 -19.36 45.71 -39.39
CA SER A 80 -17.89 45.94 -39.45
C SER A 80 -17.07 46.46 -38.24
N GLU A 81 -16.02 45.71 -37.85
CA GLU A 81 -14.63 45.97 -38.27
C GLU A 81 -13.65 44.91 -37.75
N ASN A 82 -12.49 44.84 -38.41
CA ASN A 82 -11.56 43.72 -38.50
C ASN A 82 -10.76 43.43 -37.21
N LYS A 83 -10.62 42.15 -36.83
CA LYS A 83 -9.40 41.67 -36.19
C LYS A 83 -9.16 40.18 -36.44
N THR A 84 -8.08 39.92 -37.17
CA THR A 84 -7.51 38.62 -37.51
C THR A 84 -7.33 37.77 -36.26
N THR A 85 -8.10 36.70 -36.13
CA THR A 85 -7.91 35.68 -35.09
C THR A 85 -7.91 34.30 -35.73
N VAL A 86 -6.88 33.53 -35.39
CA VAL A 86 -6.64 32.15 -35.82
C VAL A 86 -7.80 31.28 -35.35
N ASP A 87 -8.45 30.64 -36.31
CA ASP A 87 -9.67 29.86 -36.15
C ASP A 87 -9.36 28.50 -35.47
N CYS A 88 -9.26 28.47 -34.15
CA CYS A 88 -9.32 27.23 -33.39
C CYS A 88 -10.80 26.84 -33.20
N LYS A 89 -11.35 26.09 -34.16
CA LYS A 89 -12.69 25.50 -34.07
C LYS A 89 -12.88 24.81 -32.70
N PRO A 90 -13.87 25.20 -31.88
CA PRO A 90 -14.19 24.45 -30.68
C PRO A 90 -14.68 23.07 -31.12
N SER A 91 -13.94 22.03 -30.75
CA SER A 91 -14.40 20.65 -30.98
C SER A 91 -15.79 20.53 -30.37
N LYS A 92 -16.80 20.25 -31.22
CA LYS A 92 -18.16 19.95 -30.77
C LYS A 92 -18.06 18.67 -29.92
N LYS A 93 -17.94 18.82 -28.60
CA LYS A 93 -18.13 17.70 -27.68
C LYS A 93 -19.55 17.21 -27.89
N ARG A 94 -19.67 16.11 -28.64
CA ARG A 94 -20.91 15.38 -28.89
C ARG A 94 -21.54 15.14 -27.52
N LYS A 95 -22.63 15.84 -27.21
CA LYS A 95 -23.46 15.60 -26.02
C LYS A 95 -23.86 14.12 -26.12
N ARG A 96 -23.22 13.24 -25.33
CA ARG A 96 -23.65 11.83 -25.26
C ARG A 96 -25.10 11.88 -24.77
N LYS A 97 -26.04 11.38 -25.59
CA LYS A 97 -27.35 10.98 -25.08
C LYS A 97 -27.07 10.10 -23.85
N ARG A 98 -27.76 10.39 -22.74
CA ARG A 98 -27.71 9.59 -21.53
C ARG A 98 -28.30 8.23 -21.89
N ASN A 99 -27.45 7.32 -22.35
CA ASN A 99 -27.82 5.95 -22.64
C ASN A 99 -28.09 5.23 -21.33
N ASP A 100 -28.95 4.23 -21.39
CA ASP A 100 -29.19 3.27 -20.32
C ASP A 100 -27.85 2.67 -19.83
N LEU A 101 -27.79 2.37 -18.53
CA LEU A 101 -26.59 1.82 -17.90
C LEU A 101 -26.21 0.50 -18.57
N ASN A 102 -24.92 0.30 -18.82
CA ASN A 102 -24.45 -1.00 -19.31
C ASN A 102 -24.45 -2.04 -18.18
N GLN A 103 -24.42 -3.33 -18.52
CA GLN A 103 -24.46 -4.41 -17.52
C GLN A 103 -23.38 -4.27 -16.43
N GLY A 104 -22.17 -3.83 -16.77
CA GLY A 104 -21.11 -3.61 -15.79
C GLY A 104 -21.38 -2.45 -14.83
N GLU A 105 -22.10 -1.42 -15.28
CA GLU A 105 -22.57 -0.33 -14.41
C GLU A 105 -23.71 -0.80 -13.50
N ILE A 106 -24.63 -1.63 -14.00
CA ILE A 106 -25.70 -2.25 -13.21
C ILE A 106 -25.11 -3.15 -12.13
N ASP A 107 -24.18 -4.04 -12.49
CA ASP A 107 -23.48 -4.92 -11.54
C ASP A 107 -22.74 -4.12 -10.46
N SER A 108 -22.10 -3.01 -10.86
CA SER A 108 -21.37 -2.14 -9.94
C SER A 108 -22.30 -1.43 -8.94
N LEU A 109 -23.46 -0.97 -9.40
CA LEU A 109 -24.49 -0.39 -8.53
C LEU A 109 -25.06 -1.44 -7.57
N ALA A 110 -25.40 -2.64 -8.06
CA ALA A 110 -25.91 -3.71 -7.23
C ALA A 110 -24.90 -4.10 -6.13
N PHE A 111 -23.63 -4.24 -6.50
CA PHE A 111 -22.56 -4.50 -5.53
C PHE A 111 -22.40 -3.36 -4.52
N HIS A 112 -22.41 -2.11 -4.99
CA HIS A 112 -22.34 -0.95 -4.09
C HIS A 112 -23.49 -0.92 -3.09
N HIS A 113 -24.72 -1.15 -3.54
CA HIS A 113 -25.90 -1.19 -2.67
C HIS A 113 -25.79 -2.28 -1.59
N LYS A 114 -25.25 -3.46 -1.95
CA LYS A 114 -25.00 -4.56 -1.00
C LYS A 114 -24.09 -4.15 0.16
N ILE A 115 -23.01 -3.41 -0.12
CA ILE A 115 -21.97 -3.10 0.87
C ILE A 115 -22.12 -1.72 1.52
N ARG A 116 -23.01 -0.88 1.01
CA ARG A 116 -23.14 0.54 1.38
C ARG A 116 -23.34 0.75 2.87
N SER A 117 -24.23 -0.04 3.49
CA SER A 117 -24.55 0.11 4.92
C SER A 117 -23.33 -0.19 5.80
N ALA A 118 -22.64 -1.29 5.53
CA ALA A 118 -21.44 -1.69 6.26
C ALA A 118 -20.32 -0.65 6.16
N ILE A 119 -20.11 -0.07 4.97
CA ILE A 119 -19.14 1.02 4.78
C ILE A 119 -19.55 2.26 5.56
N LEU A 120 -20.82 2.67 5.46
CA LEU A 120 -21.29 3.91 6.10
C LEU A 120 -21.17 3.82 7.63
N GLU A 121 -21.69 2.75 8.22
CA GLU A 121 -21.68 2.53 9.67
C GLU A 121 -20.26 2.32 10.19
N GLY A 122 -19.46 1.49 9.50
CA GLY A 122 -18.07 1.23 9.87
C GLY A 122 -17.22 2.49 9.81
N THR A 123 -17.37 3.29 8.74
CA THR A 123 -16.62 4.54 8.59
C THR A 123 -17.01 5.52 9.69
N LYS A 124 -18.30 5.74 9.93
CA LYS A 124 -18.78 6.68 10.94
C LYS A 124 -18.18 6.37 12.30
N SER A 125 -18.32 5.13 12.75
CA SER A 125 -17.81 4.73 14.07
C SER A 125 -16.29 4.88 14.21
N LEU A 126 -15.52 4.62 13.14
CA LEU A 126 -14.06 4.77 13.15
C LEU A 126 -13.62 6.24 13.07
N VAL A 127 -14.32 7.07 12.29
CA VAL A 127 -14.05 8.51 12.18
C VAL A 127 -14.40 9.24 13.48
N ASP A 128 -15.55 8.94 14.10
CA ASP A 128 -15.95 9.52 15.39
C ASP A 128 -14.88 9.25 16.46
N ALA A 129 -14.33 8.04 16.50
CA ALA A 129 -13.22 7.69 17.39
C ALA A 129 -11.92 8.44 17.05
N GLY A 130 -11.61 8.59 15.76
CA GLY A 130 -10.45 9.34 15.26
C GLY A 130 -10.50 10.83 15.59
N LEU A 131 -11.69 11.44 15.57
CA LEU A 131 -11.92 12.82 16.01
C LEU A 131 -11.80 12.93 17.54
N SER A 132 -12.34 11.95 18.27
CA SER A 132 -12.30 11.93 19.74
C SER A 132 -10.89 11.79 20.31
N CYS A 133 -9.97 11.14 19.58
CA CYS A 133 -8.55 11.04 19.96
C CYS A 133 -7.66 12.08 19.26
N GLU A 134 -8.23 13.09 18.63
CA GLU A 134 -7.55 14.19 17.92
C GLU A 134 -6.62 13.73 16.78
N TYR A 135 -6.70 12.46 16.36
CA TYR A 135 -5.96 11.97 15.20
C TYR A 135 -6.49 12.59 13.91
N LEU A 136 -7.82 12.70 13.79
CA LEU A 136 -8.51 13.47 12.75
C LEU A 136 -8.89 14.83 13.33
N SER A 137 -8.91 15.87 12.50
CA SER A 137 -9.21 17.24 12.92
C SER A 137 -10.07 17.95 11.89
N GLU A 138 -11.11 18.64 12.37
CA GLU A 138 -12.00 19.48 11.54
C GLU A 138 -11.29 20.72 11.00
N VAL A 139 -10.14 21.10 11.58
CA VAL A 139 -9.43 22.35 11.25
C VAL A 139 -8.37 22.11 10.18
N ASN A 140 -8.65 22.55 8.95
CA ASN A 140 -7.73 22.51 7.81
C ASN A 140 -6.68 23.64 7.88
N ASN A 141 -5.73 23.57 8.82
CA ASN A 141 -4.64 24.55 8.95
C ASN A 141 -3.30 24.13 8.34
N ALA A 142 -3.25 23.05 7.55
CA ALA A 142 -1.99 22.55 7.00
C ALA A 142 -1.60 23.31 5.71
N ARG A 143 -0.31 23.64 5.60
CA ARG A 143 0.28 24.22 4.38
C ARG A 143 0.35 23.12 3.30
N GLU A 144 -0.09 23.43 2.08
CA GLU A 144 0.15 22.56 0.92
C GLU A 144 1.62 22.67 0.52
N ASP A 145 2.48 21.87 1.15
CA ASP A 145 3.88 21.76 0.75
C ASP A 145 3.99 20.95 -0.56
N PRO A 146 5.01 21.23 -1.41
CA PRO A 146 5.15 20.54 -2.69
C PRO A 146 5.36 19.04 -2.48
N LEU A 147 4.53 18.23 -3.14
CA LEU A 147 4.70 16.77 -3.12
C LEU A 147 6.03 16.38 -3.78
N PRO A 148 6.74 15.37 -3.23
CA PRO A 148 7.94 14.86 -3.87
C PRO A 148 7.58 14.22 -5.22
N SER A 149 8.13 14.80 -6.30
CA SER A 149 8.09 14.22 -7.64
C SER A 149 9.44 13.55 -7.93
N GLN A 150 9.45 12.22 -8.00
CA GLN A 150 10.60 11.46 -8.48
C GLN A 150 10.20 10.72 -9.75
N GLU A 151 10.99 10.89 -10.82
CA GLU A 151 10.83 10.10 -12.04
C GLU A 151 11.37 8.70 -11.78
N CYS A 152 10.47 7.73 -11.69
CA CYS A 152 10.80 6.34 -11.39
C CYS A 152 10.98 5.54 -12.68
N ASN A 153 12.21 5.16 -13.00
CA ASN A 153 12.56 4.35 -14.18
C ASN A 153 12.69 2.85 -13.89
N LEU A 154 12.42 2.41 -12.64
CA LEU A 154 12.58 1.01 -12.21
C LEU A 154 11.84 0.01 -13.10
N ALA A 155 10.61 0.35 -13.51
CA ALA A 155 9.82 -0.54 -14.37
C ALA A 155 10.44 -0.70 -15.76
N ALA A 156 10.98 0.36 -16.34
CA ALA A 156 11.67 0.32 -17.63
C ALA A 156 12.97 -0.50 -17.53
N LEU A 157 13.70 -0.39 -16.42
CA LEU A 157 14.88 -1.21 -16.16
C LEU A 157 14.52 -2.70 -16.05
N CYS A 158 13.43 -3.04 -15.36
CA CYS A 158 12.92 -4.42 -15.31
C CYS A 158 12.53 -4.96 -16.69
N ASP A 159 11.91 -4.10 -17.53
CA ASP A 159 11.56 -4.47 -18.91
C ASP A 159 12.81 -4.74 -19.76
N MET A 160 13.86 -3.92 -19.64
CA MET A 160 15.14 -4.17 -20.31
C MET A 160 15.84 -5.43 -19.77
N ALA A 161 15.75 -5.68 -18.46
CA ALA A 161 16.35 -6.84 -17.81
C ALA A 161 15.72 -8.18 -18.21
N LYS A 162 14.64 -8.19 -19.01
CA LYS A 162 14.03 -9.42 -19.58
C LYS A 162 14.99 -10.19 -20.48
N GLU A 163 15.88 -9.47 -21.16
CA GLU A 163 16.83 -10.03 -22.13
C GLU A 163 18.12 -10.52 -21.48
N LEU A 164 18.32 -10.27 -20.17
CA LEU A 164 19.47 -10.80 -19.46
C LEU A 164 19.37 -12.32 -19.36
N PRO A 165 20.49 -13.05 -19.46
CA PRO A 165 20.51 -14.48 -19.24
C PRO A 165 19.83 -14.82 -17.91
N LEU A 166 19.00 -15.86 -17.91
CA LEU A 166 18.64 -16.49 -16.65
C LEU A 166 19.96 -17.01 -16.06
N VAL A 167 20.27 -16.64 -14.82
CA VAL A 167 21.43 -17.20 -14.10
C VAL A 167 21.37 -18.70 -14.32
N SER A 168 22.43 -19.23 -14.95
CA SER A 168 22.52 -20.63 -15.30
C SER A 168 22.24 -21.50 -14.09
N GLU A 169 21.76 -22.73 -14.28
CA GLU A 169 21.63 -23.77 -13.25
C GLU A 169 22.96 -24.11 -12.52
N HIS A 170 24.01 -23.32 -12.74
CA HIS A 170 25.30 -23.36 -12.09
C HIS A 170 25.27 -22.52 -10.80
N GLY A 171 24.75 -23.11 -9.72
CA GLY A 171 25.30 -23.00 -8.36
C GLY A 171 25.49 -21.65 -7.68
N GLU A 172 25.05 -20.52 -8.24
CA GLU A 172 25.06 -19.23 -7.53
C GLU A 172 23.87 -19.12 -6.57
N ASP A 173 24.13 -18.63 -5.35
CA ASP A 173 23.09 -18.46 -4.33
C ASP A 173 22.02 -17.47 -4.82
N PRO A 174 20.71 -17.80 -4.72
CA PRO A 174 19.63 -16.93 -5.21
C PRO A 174 19.44 -15.66 -4.38
N VAL A 175 20.28 -15.45 -3.37
CA VAL A 175 20.15 -14.40 -2.35
C VAL A 175 21.49 -13.71 -2.15
N GLN A 176 21.46 -12.38 -2.19
CA GLN A 176 22.56 -11.48 -1.87
C GLN A 176 22.20 -10.60 -0.67
N PHE A 177 23.23 -10.08 0.01
CA PHE A 177 23.09 -9.31 1.24
C PHE A 177 23.57 -7.88 1.05
N ILE A 178 22.89 -6.95 1.71
CA ILE A 178 23.40 -5.58 1.85
C ILE A 178 24.46 -5.59 2.95
N GLU A 179 25.72 -5.39 2.58
CA GLU A 179 26.86 -5.36 3.51
C GLU A 179 27.08 -3.98 4.14
N SER A 180 27.65 -3.97 5.34
CA SER A 180 27.83 -2.78 6.19
C SER A 180 29.27 -2.21 6.21
N GLU A 181 30.26 -2.89 5.65
CA GLU A 181 31.68 -2.52 5.83
C GLU A 181 32.34 -1.98 4.55
N ASP A 182 33.05 -0.87 4.72
CA ASP A 182 33.98 -0.17 3.82
C ASP A 182 33.56 0.11 2.38
N GLY A 183 33.07 1.33 2.15
CA GLY A 183 33.04 1.94 0.82
C GLY A 183 31.76 1.63 0.06
N CYS A 184 30.74 2.45 0.32
CA CYS A 184 29.42 2.46 -0.29
C CYS A 184 29.46 2.50 -1.83
N SER A 185 29.59 1.32 -2.42
CA SER A 185 29.29 1.06 -3.82
C SER A 185 28.71 -0.36 -3.90
N THR A 186 27.40 -0.48 -3.72
CA THR A 186 26.63 -1.71 -4.05
C THR A 186 26.57 -1.96 -5.56
N THR A 187 27.59 -1.53 -6.32
CA THR A 187 27.72 -1.69 -7.78
C THR A 187 27.78 -3.14 -8.23
N HIS A 188 27.97 -4.07 -7.31
CA HIS A 188 28.03 -5.51 -7.58
C HIS A 188 26.72 -6.25 -7.31
N LEU A 189 25.68 -5.60 -6.77
CA LEU A 189 24.41 -6.28 -6.51
C LEU A 189 23.63 -6.54 -7.81
N ASP A 190 23.30 -7.81 -8.08
CA ASP A 190 22.40 -8.18 -9.17
C ASP A 190 20.94 -8.08 -8.70
N LEU A 191 20.39 -6.88 -8.77
CA LEU A 191 19.03 -6.60 -8.30
C LEU A 191 17.93 -7.31 -9.12
N PHE A 192 18.25 -7.73 -10.36
CA PHE A 192 17.26 -8.22 -11.32
C PHE A 192 17.13 -9.74 -11.33
N THR A 193 18.17 -10.44 -10.90
CA THR A 193 18.19 -11.92 -10.91
C THR A 193 18.32 -12.54 -9.53
N GLN A 194 18.69 -11.78 -8.49
CA GLN A 194 18.85 -12.28 -7.13
C GLN A 194 17.99 -11.50 -6.12
N ILE A 195 17.62 -12.18 -5.04
CA ILE A 195 16.91 -11.56 -3.92
C ILE A 195 17.90 -10.78 -3.08
N THR A 196 17.59 -9.53 -2.81
CA THR A 196 18.40 -8.67 -1.97
C THR A 196 17.82 -8.60 -0.56
N GLU A 197 18.59 -8.94 0.46
CA GLU A 197 18.17 -8.85 1.87
C GLU A 197 18.92 -7.76 2.63
N ASN A 198 18.17 -6.97 3.41
CA ASN A 198 18.72 -6.27 4.57
C ASN A 198 18.48 -7.15 5.81
N ARG A 199 19.54 -7.75 6.36
CA ARG A 199 19.46 -8.58 7.56
C ARG A 199 19.60 -7.81 8.86
N MET A 200 19.94 -6.52 8.77
CA MET A 200 20.18 -5.69 9.93
C MET A 200 18.85 -5.36 10.63
N ASP A 201 18.96 -5.07 11.92
CA ASP A 201 17.84 -4.66 12.76
C ASP A 201 17.51 -3.15 12.62
N PHE A 202 18.26 -2.43 11.78
CA PHE A 202 18.08 -1.03 11.43
C PHE A 202 17.94 -0.82 9.91
N ALA A 203 17.42 0.34 9.51
CA ALA A 203 17.33 0.70 8.10
C ALA A 203 18.71 1.10 7.53
N MET A 204 18.95 0.83 6.26
CA MET A 204 20.23 1.15 5.60
C MET A 204 20.03 2.13 4.46
N GLU A 205 20.84 3.19 4.40
CA GLU A 205 20.99 3.97 3.17
C GLU A 205 21.96 3.24 2.24
N VAL A 206 21.53 2.95 1.01
CA VAL A 206 22.33 2.29 -0.02
C VAL A 206 22.21 3.00 -1.36
N THR A 207 23.24 2.90 -2.19
CA THR A 207 23.24 3.45 -3.55
C THR A 207 22.97 2.35 -4.58
N LEU A 208 21.75 2.28 -5.08
CA LEU A 208 21.32 1.29 -6.08
C LEU A 208 21.09 1.97 -7.42
N MET A 209 21.68 1.46 -8.51
CA MET A 209 21.51 2.02 -9.86
C MET A 209 21.80 3.54 -9.95
N GLY A 210 22.78 4.01 -9.17
CA GLY A 210 23.19 5.43 -9.15
C GLY A 210 22.34 6.36 -8.26
N GLU A 211 21.27 5.85 -7.65
CA GLU A 211 20.38 6.63 -6.78
C GLU A 211 20.40 6.11 -5.34
N LYS A 212 20.08 6.97 -4.35
CA LYS A 212 20.09 6.60 -2.93
C LYS A 212 18.70 6.11 -2.46
N TYR A 213 18.69 4.99 -1.74
CA TYR A 213 17.50 4.36 -1.18
C TYR A 213 17.66 4.04 0.30
N ILE A 214 16.57 4.16 1.06
CA ILE A 214 16.47 3.75 2.46
C ILE A 214 15.80 2.38 2.52
N ILE A 215 16.54 1.34 2.85
CA ILE A 215 16.05 -0.04 2.89
C ILE A 215 15.69 -0.41 4.33
N PRO A 216 14.41 -0.74 4.65
CA PRO A 216 13.98 -1.08 6.00
C PRO A 216 14.71 -2.30 6.60
N PRO A 217 14.68 -2.48 7.93
CA PRO A 217 15.31 -3.63 8.57
C PRO A 217 14.62 -4.95 8.26
N ARG A 218 15.39 -6.02 8.25
CA ARG A 218 14.93 -7.41 8.09
C ARG A 218 14.03 -7.63 6.86
N CYS A 219 14.13 -6.80 5.83
CA CYS A 219 13.33 -6.96 4.61
C CYS A 219 14.12 -7.67 3.51
N ALA A 220 13.39 -8.32 2.61
CA ALA A 220 13.94 -8.91 1.39
C ALA A 220 13.19 -8.38 0.18
N PHE A 221 13.84 -8.24 -0.96
CA PHE A 221 13.14 -7.85 -2.18
C PHE A 221 13.75 -8.40 -3.46
N LEU A 222 12.92 -8.53 -4.49
CA LEU A 222 13.31 -8.87 -5.86
C LEU A 222 12.74 -7.83 -6.83
N LEU A 223 13.63 -7.13 -7.53
CA LEU A 223 13.28 -6.15 -8.55
C LEU A 223 13.30 -6.85 -9.92
N SER A 224 12.20 -7.48 -10.31
CA SER A 224 12.13 -8.18 -11.59
C SER A 224 10.75 -8.10 -12.22
N ASP A 225 10.69 -8.32 -13.53
CA ASP A 225 9.42 -8.44 -14.24
C ASP A 225 8.67 -9.73 -13.90
N PHE A 226 7.36 -9.72 -14.12
CA PHE A 226 6.47 -10.88 -14.03
C PHE A 226 7.01 -12.14 -14.74
N ALA A 227 7.70 -12.00 -15.87
CA ALA A 227 8.30 -13.13 -16.58
C ALA A 227 9.50 -13.76 -15.84
N ARG A 228 10.11 -13.05 -14.87
CA ARG A 228 11.35 -13.42 -14.18
C ARG A 228 11.14 -13.55 -12.66
N MET A 229 10.13 -14.32 -12.27
CA MET A 229 9.83 -14.61 -10.86
C MET A 229 10.53 -15.86 -10.30
N GLN A 230 11.29 -16.59 -11.13
CA GLN A 230 12.00 -17.81 -10.70
C GLN A 230 12.88 -17.62 -9.46
N PRO A 231 13.64 -16.52 -9.29
CA PRO A 231 14.44 -16.32 -8.07
C PRO A 231 13.59 -16.29 -6.79
N LEU A 232 12.35 -15.77 -6.86
CA LEU A 232 11.42 -15.77 -5.73
C LEU A 232 11.02 -17.19 -5.30
N VAL A 233 10.88 -18.11 -6.27
CA VAL A 233 10.61 -19.53 -6.00
C VAL A 233 11.88 -20.22 -5.50
N GLY A 234 13.03 -19.93 -6.14
CA GLY A 234 14.36 -20.42 -5.75
C GLY A 234 14.80 -19.98 -4.35
N TYR A 235 14.16 -18.96 -3.78
CA TYR A 235 14.40 -18.50 -2.41
C TYR A 235 14.17 -19.58 -1.35
N GLY A 236 13.33 -20.57 -1.65
CA GLY A 236 13.02 -21.67 -0.74
C GLY A 236 12.23 -21.28 0.51
N LYS A 237 11.71 -20.04 0.59
CA LYS A 237 10.85 -19.59 1.69
C LYS A 237 9.38 -19.77 1.34
N PHE A 238 8.62 -20.29 2.31
CA PHE A 238 7.17 -20.30 2.28
C PHE A 238 6.60 -19.17 3.13
N PHE A 239 5.43 -18.67 2.78
CA PHE A 239 4.82 -17.51 3.42
C PHE A 239 3.52 -17.89 4.12
N ASP A 240 3.24 -17.24 5.24
CA ASP A 240 2.02 -17.37 6.02
C ASP A 240 0.98 -16.30 5.65
N LEU A 241 1.46 -15.20 5.05
CA LEU A 241 0.67 -14.11 4.50
C LEU A 241 1.21 -13.71 3.12
N ILE A 242 0.35 -13.70 2.11
CA ILE A 242 0.66 -13.15 0.78
C ILE A 242 -0.33 -12.04 0.46
N VAL A 243 0.16 -10.83 0.20
CA VAL A 243 -0.64 -9.68 -0.23
C VAL A 243 -0.30 -9.34 -1.68
N LEU A 244 -1.33 -9.10 -2.50
CA LEU A 244 -1.19 -8.77 -3.91
C LEU A 244 -1.87 -7.42 -4.21
N ASP A 245 -1.19 -6.53 -4.94
CA ASP A 245 -1.78 -5.34 -5.57
C ASP A 245 -1.59 -5.35 -7.11
N PRO A 246 -2.31 -6.22 -7.84
CA PRO A 246 -2.09 -6.37 -9.27
C PRO A 246 -2.32 -5.08 -10.06
N PRO A 247 -1.55 -4.83 -11.14
CA PRO A 247 -1.76 -3.69 -12.04
C PRO A 247 -2.98 -3.93 -12.95
N TRP A 248 -4.18 -3.88 -12.37
CA TRP A 248 -5.45 -4.15 -13.03
C TRP A 248 -5.66 -3.32 -14.30
N GLU A 249 -6.20 -3.94 -15.37
CA GLU A 249 -6.42 -3.23 -16.63
C GLU A 249 -7.36 -2.04 -16.42
N ASN A 250 -6.92 -0.85 -16.84
CA ASN A 250 -7.73 0.34 -16.79
C ASN A 250 -7.78 1.05 -18.16
N LYS A 251 -8.98 1.19 -18.73
CA LYS A 251 -9.23 1.90 -20.00
C LYS A 251 -8.68 3.33 -20.05
N SER A 252 -8.51 4.03 -18.93
CA SER A 252 -7.83 5.35 -18.91
C SER A 252 -6.31 5.20 -19.03
N VAL A 253 -5.73 4.24 -18.31
CA VAL A 253 -4.29 3.94 -18.34
C VAL A 253 -3.88 3.41 -19.72
N LYS A 254 -4.69 2.52 -20.31
CA LYS A 254 -4.53 1.99 -21.67
C LYS A 254 -4.43 3.09 -22.74
N ARG A 255 -5.13 4.21 -22.54
CA ARG A 255 -5.08 5.37 -23.44
C ARG A 255 -3.88 6.29 -23.17
N SER A 256 -3.25 6.20 -22.00
CA SER A 256 -2.10 7.03 -21.63
C SER A 256 -0.75 6.41 -22.00
N GLY A 257 -0.68 5.09 -22.21
CA GLY A 257 0.56 4.39 -22.56
C GLY A 257 1.64 4.36 -21.48
N ARG A 258 1.36 4.88 -20.27
CA ARG A 258 2.38 5.12 -19.22
C ARG A 258 2.83 3.87 -18.46
N TYR A 259 2.16 2.72 -18.62
CA TYR A 259 2.50 1.46 -17.98
C TYR A 259 2.11 0.27 -18.87
N SER A 260 2.91 -0.79 -18.88
CA SER A 260 2.50 -2.10 -19.39
C SER A 260 1.38 -2.63 -18.49
N PHE A 261 0.28 -3.14 -19.07
CA PHE A 261 -0.81 -3.74 -18.31
C PHE A 261 -0.66 -5.26 -18.34
N LEU A 262 -0.90 -5.90 -17.19
CA LEU A 262 -0.91 -7.36 -17.10
C LEU A 262 -2.35 -7.86 -17.33
N PRO A 263 -2.63 -8.62 -18.39
CA PRO A 263 -3.95 -9.23 -18.58
C PRO A 263 -4.31 -10.08 -17.36
N SER A 264 -5.55 -10.01 -16.88
CA SER A 264 -5.97 -10.76 -15.68
C SER A 264 -5.69 -12.26 -15.79
N SER A 265 -5.83 -12.85 -16.98
CA SER A 265 -5.51 -14.26 -17.22
C SER A 265 -4.04 -14.62 -16.92
N GLN A 266 -3.11 -13.68 -17.10
CA GLN A 266 -1.70 -13.92 -16.80
C GLN A 266 -1.44 -14.02 -15.30
N LEU A 267 -2.28 -13.43 -14.44
CA LEU A 267 -2.12 -13.54 -12.98
C LEU A 267 -2.13 -14.99 -12.51
N LYS A 268 -2.86 -15.89 -13.17
CA LYS A 268 -2.87 -17.33 -12.84
C LYS A 268 -1.46 -17.94 -12.83
N ARG A 269 -0.52 -17.39 -13.62
CA ARG A 269 0.88 -17.85 -13.68
C ARG A 269 1.72 -17.47 -12.47
N LEU A 270 1.23 -16.63 -11.55
CA LEU A 270 1.95 -16.35 -10.31
C LEU A 270 2.13 -17.66 -9.53
N PRO A 271 3.32 -17.93 -9.00
CA PRO A 271 3.62 -19.19 -8.32
C PRO A 271 3.09 -19.20 -6.87
N VAL A 272 1.90 -18.65 -6.61
CA VAL A 272 1.30 -18.62 -5.25
C VAL A 272 1.24 -20.03 -4.62
N PRO A 273 0.85 -21.10 -5.33
CA PRO A 273 0.88 -22.45 -4.77
C PRO A 273 2.27 -22.98 -4.38
N LEU A 274 3.34 -22.42 -4.96
CA LEU A 274 4.73 -22.78 -4.62
C LEU A 274 5.31 -21.91 -3.50
N LEU A 275 4.68 -20.78 -3.19
CA LEU A 275 5.13 -19.82 -2.19
C LEU A 275 4.30 -19.87 -0.90
N ALA A 276 3.05 -20.32 -0.96
CA ALA A 276 2.13 -20.32 0.17
C ALA A 276 2.34 -21.54 1.09
N SER A 277 2.49 -21.30 2.40
CA SER A 277 2.38 -22.35 3.42
C SER A 277 0.94 -22.86 3.51
N THR A 278 0.72 -24.09 3.97
CA THR A 278 -0.65 -24.56 4.26
C THR A 278 -1.33 -23.63 5.28
N GLY A 279 -2.54 -23.17 4.99
CA GLY A 279 -3.26 -22.20 5.83
C GLY A 279 -2.85 -20.74 5.62
N CYS A 280 -1.93 -20.46 4.69
CA CYS A 280 -1.52 -19.10 4.32
C CYS A 280 -2.73 -18.24 3.99
N VAL A 281 -2.77 -17.04 4.55
CA VAL A 281 -3.78 -16.03 4.19
C VAL A 281 -3.31 -15.34 2.91
N VAL A 282 -4.17 -15.30 1.90
CA VAL A 282 -3.91 -14.63 0.63
C VAL A 282 -4.88 -13.45 0.54
N VAL A 283 -4.35 -12.26 0.30
CA VAL A 283 -5.13 -11.02 0.22
C VAL A 283 -4.87 -10.35 -1.12
N THR A 284 -5.92 -9.95 -1.83
CA THR A 284 -5.79 -9.28 -3.13
C THR A 284 -6.56 -7.97 -3.13
N TRP A 285 -5.84 -6.88 -3.38
CA TRP A 285 -6.44 -5.57 -3.67
C TRP A 285 -7.15 -5.62 -5.02
N VAL A 286 -8.40 -5.18 -5.05
CA VAL A 286 -9.24 -5.17 -6.25
C VAL A 286 -9.86 -3.78 -6.44
N THR A 287 -9.71 -3.25 -7.65
CA THR A 287 -10.41 -2.02 -8.07
C THR A 287 -11.94 -2.20 -8.04
N ASN A 288 -12.71 -1.12 -7.99
CA ASN A 288 -14.19 -1.17 -7.99
C ASN A 288 -14.84 -1.61 -9.32
N ARG A 289 -14.18 -2.48 -10.10
CA ARG A 289 -14.76 -3.13 -11.28
C ARG A 289 -15.24 -4.52 -10.91
N PRO A 290 -16.55 -4.81 -11.01
CA PRO A 290 -17.11 -6.12 -10.68
C PRO A 290 -16.45 -7.29 -11.41
N SER A 291 -15.98 -7.08 -12.64
CA SER A 291 -15.27 -8.11 -13.41
C SER A 291 -13.98 -8.57 -12.76
N HIS A 292 -13.20 -7.66 -12.14
CA HIS A 292 -11.97 -8.04 -11.45
C HIS A 292 -12.28 -8.78 -10.15
N LEU A 293 -13.34 -8.36 -9.43
CA LEU A 293 -13.80 -9.05 -8.22
C LEU A 293 -14.22 -10.49 -8.52
N ARG A 294 -15.07 -10.69 -9.53
CA ARG A 294 -15.48 -12.03 -9.99
C ARG A 294 -14.28 -12.85 -10.44
N PHE A 295 -13.36 -12.27 -11.22
CA PHE A 295 -12.15 -12.97 -11.64
C PHE A 295 -11.34 -13.49 -10.44
N VAL A 296 -11.10 -12.65 -9.42
CA VAL A 296 -10.34 -13.08 -8.23
C VAL A 296 -11.07 -14.21 -7.50
N ARG A 297 -12.36 -14.01 -7.22
CA ARG A 297 -13.20 -14.91 -6.42
C ARG A 297 -13.48 -16.24 -7.11
N ASP A 298 -13.88 -16.18 -8.38
CA ASP A 298 -14.49 -17.31 -9.08
C ASP A 298 -13.49 -18.03 -10.00
N GLU A 299 -12.34 -17.42 -10.31
CA GLU A 299 -11.33 -18.02 -11.19
C GLU A 299 -9.93 -18.11 -10.58
N LEU A 300 -9.39 -17.01 -10.03
CA LEU A 300 -7.99 -16.95 -9.60
C LEU A 300 -7.76 -17.76 -8.32
N TYR A 301 -8.59 -17.54 -7.30
CA TYR A 301 -8.47 -18.23 -6.01
C TYR A 301 -8.72 -19.73 -6.15
N PRO A 302 -9.80 -20.19 -6.82
CA PRO A 302 -9.99 -21.61 -7.12
C PRO A 302 -8.82 -22.23 -7.89
N HIS A 303 -8.26 -21.52 -8.87
CA HIS A 303 -7.10 -21.99 -9.64
C HIS A 303 -5.87 -22.24 -8.76
N TRP A 304 -5.65 -21.40 -7.74
CA TRP A 304 -4.57 -21.57 -6.78
C TRP A 304 -4.92 -22.49 -5.60
N GLY A 305 -6.14 -23.02 -5.48
CA GLY A 305 -6.55 -23.76 -4.29
C GLY A 305 -6.71 -22.87 -3.05
N VAL A 306 -7.05 -21.61 -3.26
CA VAL A 306 -7.40 -20.65 -2.21
C VAL A 306 -8.91 -20.62 -2.03
N GLU A 307 -9.37 -20.84 -0.81
CA GLU A 307 -10.77 -20.69 -0.42
C GLU A 307 -11.04 -19.21 -0.09
N VAL A 308 -12.07 -18.62 -0.70
CA VAL A 308 -12.47 -17.23 -0.39
C VAL A 308 -13.14 -17.20 0.98
N LEU A 309 -12.67 -16.31 1.86
CA LEU A 309 -13.16 -16.18 3.24
C LEU A 309 -13.97 -14.88 3.45
N ALA A 310 -13.47 -13.75 2.95
CA ALA A 310 -14.05 -12.45 3.26
C ALA A 310 -13.79 -11.39 2.18
N GLU A 311 -14.58 -10.33 2.21
CA GLU A 311 -14.46 -9.13 1.39
C GLU A 311 -14.40 -7.90 2.32
N TRP A 312 -13.22 -7.29 2.45
CA TRP A 312 -13.02 -6.10 3.27
C TRP A 312 -12.88 -4.85 2.42
N PHE A 313 -13.04 -3.67 3.05
CA PHE A 313 -13.08 -2.39 2.34
C PHE A 313 -12.11 -1.39 2.93
N TRP A 314 -11.15 -0.92 2.13
CA TRP A 314 -10.34 0.23 2.50
C TRP A 314 -11.05 1.51 2.09
N VAL A 315 -11.51 2.28 3.07
CA VAL A 315 -12.18 3.56 2.91
C VAL A 315 -11.19 4.71 3.10
N LYS A 316 -11.23 5.64 2.15
CA LYS A 316 -10.38 6.81 2.05
C LYS A 316 -11.10 8.04 2.57
N VAL A 317 -10.56 8.60 3.64
CA VAL A 317 -11.05 9.84 4.25
C VAL A 317 -10.01 10.96 4.17
N THR A 318 -10.42 12.19 4.32
CA THR A 318 -9.56 13.36 4.51
C THR A 318 -9.06 13.43 5.96
N ARG A 319 -8.15 14.37 6.26
CA ARG A 319 -7.75 14.67 7.64
C ARG A 319 -8.91 15.14 8.54
N SER A 320 -9.99 15.64 7.94
CA SER A 320 -11.25 15.99 8.62
C SER A 320 -12.22 14.82 8.77
N GLY A 321 -11.88 13.62 8.30
CA GLY A 321 -12.74 12.44 8.38
C GLY A 321 -13.83 12.36 7.30
N GLU A 322 -13.88 13.31 6.37
CA GLU A 322 -14.81 13.29 5.24
C GLU A 322 -14.34 12.30 4.17
N TYR A 323 -15.25 11.68 3.42
CA TYR A 323 -14.85 10.87 2.28
C TYR A 323 -14.11 11.69 1.22
N VAL A 324 -13.00 11.17 0.68
CA VAL A 324 -12.25 11.84 -0.41
C VAL A 324 -13.10 12.01 -1.68
N PHE A 325 -14.05 11.11 -1.90
CA PHE A 325 -15.11 11.23 -2.91
C PHE A 325 -16.45 10.87 -2.26
N PRO A 326 -17.58 11.46 -2.67
CA PRO A 326 -18.89 11.05 -2.17
C PRO A 326 -19.11 9.54 -2.30
N LEU A 327 -19.61 8.87 -1.25
CA LEU A 327 -19.81 7.42 -1.22
C LEU A 327 -20.66 6.93 -2.40
N ASP A 328 -21.73 7.68 -2.69
CA ASP A 328 -22.70 7.38 -3.74
C ASP A 328 -22.28 7.90 -5.14
N SER A 329 -21.04 8.39 -5.29
CA SER A 329 -20.53 8.87 -6.58
C SER A 329 -20.58 7.76 -7.66
N PRO A 330 -21.06 8.05 -8.89
CA PRO A 330 -21.26 7.04 -9.92
C PRO A 330 -19.96 6.54 -10.56
N HIS A 331 -18.88 7.31 -10.50
CA HIS A 331 -17.64 7.03 -11.26
C HIS A 331 -16.42 6.74 -10.39
N LYS A 332 -16.30 7.42 -9.23
CA LYS A 332 -15.18 7.25 -8.30
C LYS A 332 -15.76 6.94 -6.93
N LYS A 333 -15.39 5.81 -6.36
CA LYS A 333 -15.76 5.45 -4.98
C LYS A 333 -14.62 5.83 -4.03
N PRO A 334 -14.93 6.23 -2.78
CA PRO A 334 -13.93 6.50 -1.77
C PRO A 334 -13.39 5.22 -1.12
N TYR A 335 -13.62 4.04 -1.70
CA TYR A 335 -13.14 2.79 -1.14
C TYR A 335 -12.50 1.91 -2.21
N GLU A 336 -11.69 0.94 -1.77
CA GLU A 336 -11.18 -0.17 -2.56
C GLU A 336 -11.50 -1.50 -1.87
N VAL A 337 -11.61 -2.58 -2.64
CA VAL A 337 -12.01 -3.90 -2.12
C VAL A 337 -10.75 -4.74 -1.86
N LEU A 338 -10.75 -5.48 -0.76
CA LEU A 338 -9.80 -6.54 -0.48
C LEU A 338 -10.57 -7.86 -0.52
N VAL A 339 -10.13 -8.80 -1.34
CA VAL A 339 -10.59 -10.19 -1.26
C VAL A 339 -9.60 -10.94 -0.39
N LEU A 340 -10.09 -11.65 0.63
CA LEU A 340 -9.28 -12.44 1.53
C LEU A 340 -9.64 -13.90 1.35
N GLY A 341 -8.62 -14.74 1.28
CA GLY A 341 -8.78 -16.17 1.18
C GLY A 341 -7.72 -16.92 1.96
N ARG A 342 -7.91 -18.22 2.09
CA ARG A 342 -6.96 -19.12 2.76
C ARG A 342 -6.54 -20.23 1.81
N TYR A 343 -5.24 -20.37 1.64
CA TYR A 343 -4.65 -21.42 0.84
C TYR A 343 -4.83 -22.76 1.56
N ARG A 344 -5.62 -23.66 0.96
CA ARG A 344 -5.88 -25.01 1.48
C ARG A 344 -4.92 -26.06 0.93
N GLY A 345 -4.15 -25.70 -0.10
CA GLY A 345 -3.23 -26.60 -0.78
C GLY A 345 -3.92 -27.56 -1.74
N CYS A 346 -3.15 -28.01 -2.74
CA CYS A 346 -3.54 -29.13 -3.60
C CYS A 346 -3.01 -30.43 -3.00
N GLY A 347 -3.67 -30.97 -1.97
CA GLY A 347 -3.66 -32.39 -1.53
C GLY A 347 -2.36 -33.19 -1.33
N HIS A 348 -1.16 -32.76 -1.74
CA HIS A 348 0.02 -33.63 -1.90
C HIS A 348 1.32 -33.08 -1.31
N HIS A 349 1.38 -31.81 -0.90
CA HIS A 349 2.55 -31.24 -0.22
C HIS A 349 2.13 -30.44 1.02
N SER A 350 1.59 -31.12 2.03
CA SER A 350 1.35 -30.51 3.33
C SER A 350 2.67 -30.42 4.10
N HIS A 351 3.37 -29.30 3.97
CA HIS A 351 4.34 -28.93 5.00
C HIS A 351 3.53 -28.59 6.26
N SER A 352 3.48 -29.55 7.18
CA SER A 352 2.79 -29.48 8.46
C SER A 352 3.38 -28.37 9.33
N SER A 353 2.94 -27.13 9.13
CA SER A 353 2.91 -26.18 10.23
C SER A 353 1.84 -26.65 11.22
N LEU A 354 2.18 -26.66 12.52
CA LEU A 354 1.24 -26.91 13.62
C LEU A 354 -0.09 -26.22 13.29
N ARG A 355 -1.20 -26.97 13.37
CA ARG A 355 -2.55 -26.42 13.16
C ARG A 355 -2.81 -25.31 14.19
N LYS A 356 -2.39 -24.08 13.87
CA LYS A 356 -2.79 -22.88 14.60
C LYS A 356 -4.31 -22.87 14.55
N THR A 357 -4.94 -22.63 15.70
CA THR A 357 -6.39 -22.41 15.77
C THR A 357 -6.74 -21.31 14.78
N GLU A 358 -7.44 -21.68 13.70
CA GLU A 358 -7.85 -20.74 12.68
C GLU A 358 -8.89 -19.79 13.29
N LEU A 359 -8.52 -18.52 13.44
CA LEU A 359 -9.52 -17.52 13.83
C LEU A 359 -10.54 -17.36 12.70
N PRO A 360 -11.85 -17.35 13.03
CA PRO A 360 -12.88 -17.03 12.05
C PRO A 360 -12.65 -15.60 11.56
N MET A 361 -12.70 -15.42 10.25
CA MET A 361 -12.57 -14.12 9.62
C MET A 361 -13.96 -13.60 9.30
N GLU A 362 -14.28 -12.39 9.74
CA GLU A 362 -15.60 -11.84 9.46
C GLU A 362 -15.73 -11.45 7.99
N GLU A 363 -16.90 -11.73 7.41
CA GLU A 363 -17.15 -11.57 5.97
C GLU A 363 -16.92 -10.13 5.49
N GLN A 364 -17.20 -9.14 6.34
CA GLN A 364 -17.09 -7.72 6.01
C GLN A 364 -16.45 -6.92 7.16
N ARG A 365 -15.40 -6.18 6.83
CA ARG A 365 -14.70 -5.23 7.71
C ARG A 365 -14.30 -3.99 6.94
N VAL A 366 -14.13 -2.88 7.66
CA VAL A 366 -13.72 -1.59 7.10
C VAL A 366 -12.35 -1.17 7.64
N ILE A 367 -11.44 -0.81 6.75
CA ILE A 367 -10.17 -0.18 7.08
C ILE A 367 -10.31 1.30 6.66
N VAL A 368 -10.24 2.23 7.60
CA VAL A 368 -10.28 3.67 7.32
C VAL A 368 -8.87 4.23 7.42
N SER A 369 -8.45 5.03 6.44
CA SER A 369 -7.23 5.81 6.57
C SER A 369 -7.28 7.05 5.68
N VAL A 370 -6.41 8.03 5.97
CA VAL A 370 -6.09 9.07 5.02
C VAL A 370 -5.19 8.45 3.94
N PRO A 371 -5.55 8.51 2.65
CA PRO A 371 -4.74 7.90 1.62
C PRO A 371 -3.48 8.72 1.37
N SER A 372 -2.42 8.06 0.93
CA SER A 372 -1.25 8.76 0.41
C SER A 372 -1.60 9.48 -0.90
N ALA A 373 -1.07 10.68 -1.08
CA ALA A 373 -1.09 11.46 -2.31
C ALA A 373 -0.26 10.77 -3.41
N LEU A 374 0.71 9.94 -3.04
CA LEU A 374 1.47 9.10 -3.97
C LEU A 374 0.58 8.01 -4.56
N HIS A 375 0.63 7.87 -5.88
CA HIS A 375 -0.24 6.99 -6.64
C HIS A 375 -0.08 5.51 -6.25
N SER A 376 -1.20 4.87 -5.94
CA SER A 376 -1.29 3.44 -5.60
C SER A 376 -0.43 3.04 -4.39
N HIS A 377 -0.22 3.96 -3.45
CA HIS A 377 0.37 3.64 -2.15
C HIS A 377 -0.74 3.23 -1.17
N LYS A 378 -0.89 1.91 -0.97
CA LYS A 378 -1.88 1.31 -0.07
C LYS A 378 -1.38 1.34 1.38
N PRO A 379 -2.28 1.39 2.39
CA PRO A 379 -1.86 1.20 3.78
C PRO A 379 -1.37 -0.23 3.98
N SER A 380 -0.36 -0.41 4.82
CA SER A 380 0.09 -1.75 5.23
C SER A 380 -1.03 -2.48 5.97
N LEU A 381 -1.14 -3.78 5.69
CA LEU A 381 -2.08 -4.68 6.34
C LEU A 381 -1.43 -5.49 7.47
N SER A 382 -0.15 -5.26 7.77
CA SER A 382 0.63 -6.08 8.72
C SER A 382 0.01 -6.15 10.11
N GLU A 383 -0.26 -5.02 10.77
CA GLU A 383 -0.89 -5.00 12.10
C GLU A 383 -2.35 -5.50 12.06
N VAL A 384 -3.09 -5.23 10.97
CA VAL A 384 -4.50 -5.64 10.79
C VAL A 384 -4.64 -7.15 10.65
N LEU A 385 -3.74 -7.78 9.90
CA LEU A 385 -3.77 -9.21 9.61
C LEU A 385 -3.01 -10.06 10.64
N ARG A 386 -2.17 -9.45 11.48
CA ARG A 386 -1.40 -10.12 12.53
C ARG A 386 -2.20 -11.12 13.37
N PRO A 387 -3.45 -10.83 13.82
CA PRO A 387 -4.23 -11.80 14.59
C PRO A 387 -4.51 -13.11 13.82
N TYR A 388 -4.62 -13.05 12.49
CA TYR A 388 -5.00 -14.18 11.64
C TYR A 388 -3.83 -15.05 11.19
N VAL A 389 -2.60 -14.52 11.26
CA VAL A 389 -1.37 -15.21 10.79
C VAL A 389 -0.33 -15.43 11.89
N GLY A 390 -0.38 -14.65 12.97
CA GLY A 390 0.56 -14.66 14.09
C GLY A 390 1.62 -13.55 13.98
N ALA A 391 2.33 -13.30 15.08
CA ALA A 391 3.35 -12.24 15.15
C ALA A 391 4.60 -12.54 14.30
N ASP A 392 5.01 -13.81 14.24
CA ASP A 392 6.21 -14.26 13.50
C ASP A 392 5.90 -14.75 12.08
N ALA A 393 4.76 -14.32 11.52
CA ALA A 393 4.32 -14.73 10.19
C ALA A 393 5.29 -14.24 9.11
N ARG A 394 5.71 -15.15 8.23
CA ARG A 394 6.49 -14.79 7.05
C ARG A 394 5.55 -14.15 6.03
N CYS A 395 5.82 -12.91 5.67
CA CYS A 395 4.95 -12.11 4.83
C CYS A 395 5.58 -11.82 3.47
N LEU A 396 4.78 -11.92 2.41
CA LEU A 396 5.15 -11.61 1.04
C LEU A 396 4.19 -10.56 0.45
N GLU A 397 4.74 -9.52 -0.19
CA GLU A 397 3.99 -8.57 -1.00
C GLU A 397 4.35 -8.73 -2.48
N LEU A 398 3.35 -9.03 -3.32
CA LEU A 398 3.48 -9.14 -4.78
C LEU A 398 2.96 -7.87 -5.46
N PHE A 399 3.67 -7.43 -6.50
CA PHE A 399 3.48 -6.12 -7.16
C PHE A 399 3.75 -4.92 -6.24
N ALA A 400 4.64 -5.11 -5.28
CA ALA A 400 5.00 -4.11 -4.28
C ALA A 400 5.63 -2.86 -4.93
N ARG A 401 5.46 -1.73 -4.24
CA ARG A 401 6.11 -0.44 -4.54
C ARG A 401 6.85 0.14 -3.34
N SER A 402 6.67 -0.49 -2.19
CA SER A 402 7.28 -0.14 -0.93
C SER A 402 7.78 -1.40 -0.25
N LEU A 403 8.88 -1.28 0.47
CA LEU A 403 9.37 -2.29 1.38
C LEU A 403 8.76 -2.09 2.77
N GLN A 404 8.48 -3.20 3.45
CA GLN A 404 8.03 -3.20 4.84
C GLN A 404 9.03 -3.97 5.71
N PRO A 405 9.28 -3.54 6.96
CA PRO A 405 10.16 -4.26 7.87
C PRO A 405 9.74 -5.71 8.07
N GLY A 406 10.65 -6.68 7.91
CA GLY A 406 10.35 -8.10 8.06
C GLY A 406 9.62 -8.77 6.88
N TRP A 407 9.32 -8.04 5.80
CA TRP A 407 8.59 -8.57 4.65
C TRP A 407 9.53 -8.93 3.50
N THR A 408 9.12 -9.92 2.71
CA THR A 408 9.63 -10.11 1.35
C THR A 408 8.74 -9.35 0.38
N SER A 409 9.31 -8.61 -0.56
CA SER A 409 8.56 -7.83 -1.54
C SER A 409 9.03 -8.12 -2.96
N TRP A 410 8.11 -8.17 -3.91
CA TRP A 410 8.45 -8.35 -5.32
C TRP A 410 7.64 -7.41 -6.21
N GLY A 411 8.28 -6.85 -7.23
CA GLY A 411 7.61 -6.09 -8.29
C GLY A 411 8.55 -5.19 -9.10
N ASN A 412 8.07 -4.74 -10.25
CA ASN A 412 8.84 -3.91 -11.18
C ASN A 412 9.20 -2.51 -10.63
N GLU A 413 8.56 -2.09 -9.53
CA GLU A 413 8.81 -0.80 -8.85
C GLU A 413 9.04 -1.02 -7.34
N VAL A 414 9.52 -2.21 -6.93
CA VAL A 414 9.50 -2.68 -5.52
C VAL A 414 10.15 -1.76 -4.49
N ILE A 415 11.18 -1.00 -4.89
CA ILE A 415 11.89 -0.04 -4.04
C ILE A 415 11.52 1.43 -4.30
N LYS A 416 10.44 1.70 -5.04
CA LYS A 416 10.08 3.06 -5.47
C LYS A 416 9.94 4.03 -4.31
N PHE A 417 9.20 3.64 -3.27
CA PHE A 417 8.98 4.50 -2.10
C PHE A 417 10.13 4.44 -1.08
N GLN A 418 11.22 3.76 -1.40
CA GLN A 418 12.46 3.76 -0.61
C GLN A 418 13.44 4.83 -1.10
N HIS A 419 13.17 5.49 -2.23
CA HIS A 419 14.02 6.58 -2.72
C HIS A 419 14.10 7.73 -1.70
N VAL A 420 15.30 8.24 -1.43
CA VAL A 420 15.57 9.25 -0.39
C VAL A 420 14.74 10.54 -0.53
N SER A 421 14.27 10.87 -1.74
CA SER A 421 13.42 12.05 -1.99
C SER A 421 12.07 12.00 -1.26
N TYR A 422 11.62 10.82 -0.83
CA TYR A 422 10.40 10.63 -0.03
C TYR A 422 10.62 10.79 1.47
N TYR A 423 11.87 10.97 1.92
CA TYR A 423 12.22 11.05 3.33
C TYR A 423 12.77 12.42 3.70
N THR A 424 12.56 12.82 4.94
CA THR A 424 13.32 13.86 5.63
C THR A 424 14.36 13.18 6.52
N VAL A 425 15.52 13.82 6.64
CA VAL A 425 16.66 13.28 7.41
C VAL A 425 17.01 14.26 8.51
N GLU A 426 17.03 13.77 9.74
CA GLU A 426 17.47 14.51 10.92
C GLU A 426 18.75 13.87 11.47
N PRO A 427 19.83 14.65 11.68
CA PRO A 427 21.05 14.15 12.32
C PRO A 427 20.73 13.68 13.75
N THR A 428 21.27 12.53 14.16
CA THR A 428 21.10 12.03 15.53
C THR A 428 22.44 11.57 16.08
N ASP A 429 22.68 11.82 17.37
CA ASP A 429 23.73 11.13 18.13
C ASP A 429 23.21 9.74 18.50
N GLU A 430 24.10 8.75 18.64
CA GLU A 430 23.82 7.30 18.73
C GLU A 430 22.48 6.86 19.38
N PRO A 431 21.91 5.72 18.96
CA PRO A 431 20.69 5.19 19.55
C PRO A 431 20.85 5.05 21.08
N THR A 432 20.14 5.89 21.83
CA THR A 432 19.98 5.70 23.27
C THR A 432 19.07 4.50 23.46
N ASP A 433 19.63 3.41 23.97
CA ASP A 433 18.91 2.23 24.43
C ASP A 433 17.87 2.63 25.48
N THR A 434 16.66 2.95 25.02
CA THR A 434 15.51 3.25 25.86
C THR A 434 14.35 2.37 25.42
N ALA A 435 14.60 1.06 25.39
CA ALA A 435 13.57 0.04 25.32
C ALA A 435 14.03 -1.28 25.98
N THR A 436 14.79 -1.21 27.06
CA THR A 436 14.92 -2.32 28.01
C THR A 436 14.46 -1.81 29.37
N GLY A 437 13.17 -2.01 29.67
CA GLY A 437 12.71 -2.04 31.04
C GLY A 437 13.38 -3.21 31.73
N SER A 438 14.59 -2.99 32.26
CA SER A 438 15.25 -3.94 33.14
C SER A 438 14.40 -4.04 34.39
N LEU A 439 13.80 -5.21 34.57
CA LEU A 439 13.39 -5.75 35.85
C LEU A 439 14.65 -5.92 36.71
N HIS A 440 15.20 -4.83 37.22
CA HIS A 440 16.07 -4.89 38.38
C HIS A 440 15.18 -4.94 39.61
N GLY A 441 15.26 -6.09 40.29
CA GLY A 441 14.52 -6.40 41.49
C GLY A 441 14.63 -5.29 42.52
N GLU A 442 13.47 -4.80 42.94
CA GLU A 442 13.34 -4.16 44.23
C GLU A 442 13.77 -5.17 45.30
N SER A 443 14.92 -4.87 45.90
CA SER A 443 15.35 -5.42 47.16
C SER A 443 14.22 -5.26 48.18
N SER A 444 13.71 -6.40 48.65
CA SER A 444 12.71 -6.47 49.72
C SER A 444 13.14 -5.62 50.92
N PRO A 445 12.25 -4.80 51.52
CA PRO A 445 12.54 -4.19 52.80
C PRO A 445 12.58 -5.28 53.88
N HIS A 446 13.72 -5.37 54.57
CA HIS A 446 13.94 -6.15 55.77
C HIS A 446 12.80 -5.91 56.77
N PHE A 447 11.89 -6.87 56.95
CA PHE A 447 11.01 -6.93 58.11
C PHE A 447 11.81 -7.51 59.28
N SER A 448 12.26 -6.62 60.17
CA SER A 448 12.79 -7.00 61.48
C SER A 448 11.62 -7.41 62.37
N LEU A 449 11.51 -8.70 62.68
CA LEU A 449 10.62 -9.21 63.72
C LEU A 449 11.12 -8.73 65.10
N PRO A 450 10.24 -8.25 65.99
CA PRO A 450 10.63 -7.93 67.36
C PRO A 450 10.92 -9.20 68.16
N PRO A 451 11.83 -9.15 69.16
CA PRO A 451 12.16 -10.30 69.98
C PRO A 451 10.98 -10.71 70.88
N PRO A 452 10.87 -11.99 71.26
CA PRO A 452 9.80 -12.46 72.14
C PRO A 452 9.99 -11.89 73.54
N THR A 453 8.94 -11.29 74.09
CA THR A 453 8.85 -10.93 75.50
C THR A 453 8.68 -12.18 76.36
N PRO A 454 9.38 -12.28 77.50
CA PRO A 454 9.15 -13.34 78.47
C PRO A 454 7.96 -12.98 79.37
N ASP A 455 6.93 -13.83 79.35
CA ASP A 455 6.09 -14.33 80.46
C ASP A 455 4.72 -14.80 79.95
#